data_AF-A0A075GXS5-F1
#
_entry.id   AF-A0A075GXS5-F1
#
_cell.length_a   1.000
_cell.length_b   1.000
_cell.length_c   1.000
_cell.angle_alpha   90.00
_cell.angle_beta   90.00
_cell.angle_gamma   90.00
#
_symmetry.space_group_name_H-M   'P 1'
#
loop_
_entity.id
_entity.type
_entity.pdbx_description
1 polymer ?
#
loop_
_entity_poly.entity_id
_entity_poly.type
_entity_poly.pdbx_seq_one_letter_code
_entity_poly.pdbx_strand_id
1 'polypeptide(L)'
;MITKEIEINGSRFNLTLTDQVINQVDNLKSLYATAAEDPESFEQVSSEISSTINQIAAAVTPEISDGNLDGLIQEVFKAVDDKKSEVEKQIKDKDSKISRKKLKAG
;
A
#
# COMPACT_ATOMS: atom_id res chain seq x y z
N MET A 1 -8.30 5.41 8.96
CA MET A 1 -8.74 5.25 7.55
C MET A 1 -8.42 6.53 6.80
N ILE A 2 -7.85 6.42 5.60
CA ILE A 2 -7.52 7.55 4.72
C ILE A 2 -8.06 7.22 3.34
N THR A 3 -8.71 8.16 2.66
CA THR A 3 -9.11 8.00 1.26
C THR A 3 -8.15 8.76 0.37
N LYS A 4 -7.65 8.12 -0.68
CA LYS A 4 -6.68 8.68 -1.62
C LYS A 4 -7.21 8.52 -3.04
N GLU A 5 -7.21 9.60 -3.80
CA GLU A 5 -7.51 9.52 -5.24
C GLU A 5 -6.32 8.87 -5.95
N ILE A 6 -6.61 7.89 -6.81
CA ILE A 6 -5.64 7.20 -7.66
C ILE A 6 -6.13 7.24 -9.11
N GLU A 7 -5.20 7.23 -10.06
CA GLU A 7 -5.52 7.23 -11.49
C GLU A 7 -4.97 5.96 -12.14
N ILE A 8 -5.85 5.21 -12.81
CA ILE A 8 -5.52 3.94 -13.46
C ILE A 8 -6.03 4.00 -14.90
N ASN A 9 -5.13 3.85 -15.87
CA ASN A 9 -5.45 3.93 -17.31
C ASN A 9 -6.27 5.19 -17.68
N GLY A 10 -5.97 6.34 -17.07
CA GLY A 10 -6.68 7.61 -17.31
C GLY A 10 -8.07 7.71 -16.66
N SER A 11 -8.47 6.73 -15.86
CA SER A 11 -9.70 6.76 -15.05
C SER A 11 -9.35 7.00 -13.58
N ARG A 12 -10.12 7.86 -12.91
CA ARG A 12 -9.91 8.21 -11.51
C ARG A 12 -10.75 7.34 -10.59
N PHE A 13 -10.12 6.87 -9.52
CA PHE A 13 -10.73 6.04 -8.51
C PHE A 13 -10.37 6.55 -7.12
N ASN A 14 -11.19 6.22 -6.13
CA ASN A 14 -10.95 6.53 -4.73
C ASN A 14 -10.58 5.25 -3.99
N LEU A 15 -9.32 5.16 -3.57
CA LEU A 15 -8.82 4.08 -2.75
C LEU A 15 -9.00 4.41 -1.27
N THR A 16 -9.67 3.53 -0.55
CA THR A 16 -9.81 3.64 0.90
C THR A 16 -8.73 2.81 1.62
N LEU A 17 -7.71 3.48 2.13
CA LEU A 17 -6.64 2.88 2.93
C LEU A 17 -7.09 2.67 4.38
N THR A 18 -7.50 1.44 4.68
CA THR A 18 -7.69 0.92 6.03
C THR A 18 -6.52 0.04 6.45
N ASP A 19 -6.42 -0.28 7.74
CA ASP A 19 -5.46 -1.27 8.23
C ASP A 19 -5.65 -2.64 7.56
N GLN A 20 -6.89 -2.99 7.20
CA GLN A 20 -7.19 -4.21 6.46
C GLN A 20 -6.54 -4.20 5.06
N VAL A 21 -6.71 -3.11 4.30
CA VAL A 21 -6.09 -2.96 2.97
C VAL A 21 -4.56 -2.99 3.08
N ILE A 22 -3.99 -2.35 4.10
CA ILE A 22 -2.54 -2.36 4.33
C ILE A 22 -2.03 -3.78 4.57
N ASN A 23 -2.73 -4.57 5.38
CA ASN A 23 -2.37 -5.98 5.62
C ASN A 23 -2.55 -6.84 4.37
N GLN A 24 -3.62 -6.65 3.59
CA GLN A 24 -3.83 -7.36 2.31
C GLN A 24 -2.69 -7.08 1.33
N VAL A 25 -2.19 -5.83 1.27
CA VAL A 25 -1.06 -5.45 0.43
C VAL A 25 0.24 -6.11 0.86
N ASP A 26 0.50 -6.18 2.17
CA ASP A 26 1.66 -6.86 2.73
C ASP A 26 1.60 -8.37 2.41
N ASN A 27 0.43 -8.98 2.59
CA ASN A 27 0.17 -10.37 2.21
C ASN A 27 0.40 -10.59 0.70
N LEU A 28 -0.12 -9.70 -0.15
CA LEU A 28 0.04 -9.79 -1.60
C LEU A 28 1.52 -9.74 -2.01
N LYS A 29 2.33 -8.88 -1.37
CA LYS A 29 3.79 -8.84 -1.58
C LYS A 29 4.46 -10.16 -1.21
N SER A 30 4.08 -10.73 -0.07
CA SER A 30 4.61 -12.02 0.38
C SER A 30 4.22 -13.15 -0.58
N LEU A 31 2.97 -13.18 -1.04
CA LEU A 31 2.49 -14.19 -1.99
C LEU A 31 3.25 -14.11 -3.32
N TYR A 32 3.50 -12.90 -3.85
CA TYR A 32 4.32 -12.75 -5.05
C TYR A 32 5.76 -13.23 -4.85
N ALA A 33 6.36 -12.98 -3.68
CA ALA A 33 7.68 -13.50 -3.37
C ALA A 33 7.68 -15.03 -3.33
N THR A 34 6.74 -15.65 -2.61
CA THR A 34 6.59 -17.10 -2.53
C THR A 34 6.40 -17.73 -3.92
N ALA A 35 5.56 -17.15 -4.78
CA ALA A 35 5.34 -17.63 -6.14
C ALA A 35 6.60 -17.57 -7.02
N ALA A 36 7.49 -16.60 -6.75
CA ALA A 36 8.75 -16.45 -7.47
C ALA A 36 9.84 -17.39 -6.94
N GLU A 37 9.82 -17.69 -5.63
CA GLU A 37 10.79 -18.59 -4.97
C GLU A 37 10.44 -20.07 -5.17
N ASP A 38 9.16 -20.41 -5.14
CA ASP A 38 8.66 -21.79 -5.25
C ASP A 38 7.57 -21.90 -6.32
N PRO A 39 7.93 -22.25 -7.57
CA PRO A 39 6.98 -22.38 -8.66
C PRO A 39 6.00 -23.55 -8.46
N GLU A 40 6.33 -24.55 -7.62
CA GLU A 40 5.44 -25.67 -7.30
C GLU A 40 4.23 -25.21 -6.47
N SER A 41 4.41 -24.20 -5.62
CA SER A 41 3.34 -23.57 -4.84
C SER A 41 2.47 -22.60 -5.65
N PHE A 42 2.83 -22.31 -6.92
CA PHE A 42 2.16 -21.31 -7.74
C PHE A 42 0.64 -21.53 -7.84
N GLU A 43 0.18 -22.78 -7.96
CA GLU A 43 -1.26 -23.05 -8.11
C GLU A 43 -2.06 -22.59 -6.89
N GLN A 44 -1.61 -22.92 -5.67
CA GLN A 44 -2.22 -22.47 -4.43
C GLN A 44 -2.07 -20.96 -4.25
N VAL A 45 -0.86 -20.45 -4.48
CA VAL A 45 -0.54 -19.03 -4.28
C VAL A 45 -1.30 -18.15 -5.26
N SER A 46 -1.53 -18.59 -6.50
CA SER A 46 -2.27 -17.84 -7.52
C SER A 46 -3.73 -17.58 -7.11
N SER A 47 -4.36 -18.56 -6.45
CA SER A 47 -5.72 -18.43 -5.92
C SER A 47 -5.77 -17.41 -4.77
N GLU A 48 -4.79 -17.47 -3.86
CA GLU A 48 -4.65 -16.50 -2.77
C GLU A 48 -4.35 -15.08 -3.28
N ILE A 49 -3.49 -14.95 -4.29
CA ILE A 49 -3.20 -13.69 -4.97
C ILE A 49 -4.48 -13.11 -5.53
N SER A 50 -5.24 -13.89 -6.31
CA SER A 50 -6.51 -13.45 -6.91
C SER A 50 -7.51 -13.00 -5.86
N SER A 51 -7.69 -13.78 -4.79
CA SER A 51 -8.59 -13.43 -3.68
C SER A 51 -8.17 -12.12 -3.01
N THR A 52 -6.86 -11.96 -2.75
CA THR A 52 -6.31 -10.75 -2.13
C THR A 52 -6.50 -9.52 -3.03
N ILE A 53 -6.27 -9.65 -4.34
CA ILE A 53 -6.51 -8.57 -5.31
C ILE A 53 -7.98 -8.14 -5.32
N ASN A 54 -8.92 -9.10 -5.30
CA ASN A 54 -10.35 -8.81 -5.25
C ASN A 54 -10.75 -8.09 -3.94
N GLN A 55 -10.15 -8.48 -2.81
CA GLN A 55 -10.38 -7.80 -1.54
C GLN A 55 -9.88 -6.35 -1.56
N ILE A 56 -8.73 -6.10 -2.18
CA ILE A 56 -8.19 -4.74 -2.37
C ILE A 56 -9.08 -3.94 -3.32
N ALA A 57 -9.55 -4.56 -4.41
CA ALA A 57 -10.45 -3.94 -5.38
C ALA A 57 -11.77 -3.48 -4.74
N ALA A 58 -12.28 -4.24 -3.76
CA ALA A 58 -13.48 -3.86 -2.99
C ALA A 58 -13.28 -2.59 -2.13
N ALA A 59 -12.04 -2.18 -1.87
CA ALA A 59 -11.73 -0.93 -1.16
C ALA A 59 -11.64 0.30 -2.09
N VAL A 60 -11.93 0.11 -3.39
CA VAL A 60 -11.87 1.15 -4.42
C VAL A 60 -13.24 1.49 -4.94
N THR A 61 -13.50 2.78 -5.18
CA THR A 61 -14.76 3.26 -5.76
C THR A 61 -14.50 4.30 -6.86
N PRO A 62 -15.14 4.18 -8.05
CA PRO A 62 -16.10 3.14 -8.45
C PRO A 62 -15.47 1.75 -8.58
N GLU A 63 -16.31 0.71 -8.75
CA GLU A 63 -15.84 -0.67 -8.96
C GLU A 63 -14.85 -0.70 -10.12
N ILE A 64 -13.74 -1.40 -9.90
CA ILE A 64 -12.69 -1.54 -10.88
C ILE A 64 -12.92 -2.81 -11.70
N SER A 65 -12.68 -2.72 -13.00
CA SER A 65 -12.74 -3.89 -13.88
C SER A 65 -11.44 -4.69 -13.83
N ASP A 66 -11.51 -6.00 -14.09
CA ASP A 66 -10.39 -6.93 -14.10
C ASP A 66 -9.20 -6.44 -14.95
N GLY A 67 -9.48 -5.77 -16.08
CA GLY A 67 -8.46 -5.19 -16.96
C GLY A 67 -7.65 -4.04 -16.34
N ASN A 68 -8.07 -3.51 -15.20
CA ASN A 68 -7.39 -2.45 -14.46
C ASN A 68 -6.77 -2.93 -13.14
N LEU A 69 -6.83 -4.23 -12.83
CA LEU A 69 -6.29 -4.78 -11.59
C LEU A 69 -4.78 -4.61 -11.48
N ASP A 70 -4.04 -4.74 -12.58
CA ASP A 70 -2.58 -4.51 -12.56
C ASP A 70 -2.24 -3.08 -12.09
N GLY A 71 -2.88 -2.08 -12.70
CA GLY A 71 -2.70 -0.68 -12.30
C GLY A 71 -3.19 -0.39 -10.89
N LEU A 72 -4.26 -1.07 -10.44
CA LEU A 72 -4.70 -1.01 -9.04
C LEU A 72 -3.61 -1.46 -8.10
N ILE A 73 -3.02 -2.64 -8.33
CA ILE A 73 -2.01 -3.19 -7.45
C ILE A 73 -0.79 -2.28 -7.39
N GLN A 74 -0.36 -1.71 -8.52
CA GLN A 74 0.72 -0.72 -8.55
C GLN A 74 0.42 0.53 -7.69
N GLU A 75 -0.73 1.18 -7.89
CA GLU A 75 -1.07 2.40 -7.16
C GLU A 75 -1.32 2.13 -5.67
N VAL A 76 -1.93 0.99 -5.33
CA VAL A 76 -2.14 0.58 -3.94
C VAL A 76 -0.81 0.31 -3.23
N PHE A 77 0.13 -0.38 -3.89
CA PHE A 77 1.46 -0.64 -3.32
C PHE A 77 2.19 0.65 -3.00
N LYS A 78 2.15 1.60 -3.94
CA LYS A 78 2.72 2.93 -3.79
C LYS A 78 2.01 3.72 -2.69
N ALA A 79 0.68 3.66 -2.60
CA ALA A 79 -0.09 4.36 -1.59
C ALA A 79 0.20 3.84 -0.16
N VAL A 80 0.36 2.53 0.01
CA VAL A 80 0.76 1.92 1.29
C VAL A 80 2.20 2.27 1.65
N ASP A 81 3.13 2.23 0.68
CA ASP A 81 4.54 2.58 0.89
C ASP A 81 4.71 4.05 1.28
N ASP A 82 4.05 4.96 0.54
CA ASP A 82 4.01 6.40 0.83
C ASP A 82 3.49 6.67 2.25
N LYS A 83 2.44 5.96 2.67
CA LYS A 83 1.92 6.04 4.03
C LYS A 83 2.93 5.56 5.08
N LYS A 84 3.68 4.49 4.81
CA LYS A 84 4.75 4.01 5.73
C LYS A 84 5.89 5.03 5.79
N SER A 85 6.31 5.59 4.65
CA SER A 85 7.40 6.59 4.57
C SER A 85 7.06 7.92 5.26
N GLU A 86 5.81 8.40 5.16
CA GLU A 86 5.36 9.63 5.83
C GLU A 86 5.45 9.51 7.37
N VAL A 87 5.16 8.33 7.92
CA VAL A 87 5.28 8.06 9.35
C VAL A 87 6.75 8.13 9.80
N GLU A 88 7.69 7.60 9.00
CA GLU A 88 9.12 7.66 9.32
C GLU A 88 9.67 9.09 9.27
N LYS A 89 9.22 9.91 8.30
CA LYS A 89 9.66 11.31 8.18
C LYS A 89 9.20 12.18 9.35
N GLN A 90 8.01 11.94 9.90
CA GLN A 90 7.49 12.70 11.05
C GLN A 90 8.22 12.41 12.37
N ILE A 91 8.78 11.20 12.54
CA ILE A 91 9.58 10.85 13.73
C ILE A 91 10.90 11.62 13.71
N LYS A 92 11.48 11.86 12.53
CA LYS A 92 12.77 12.56 12.37
C LYS A 92 12.69 14.07 12.60
N ASP A 93 11.53 14.69 12.37
CA ASP A 93 11.35 16.15 12.57
C ASP A 93 11.22 16.54 14.06
N LYS A 94 10.73 15.63 14.92
CA LYS A 94 10.60 15.90 16.36
C LYS A 94 11.96 15.95 17.10
N ASP A 95 12.99 15.29 16.60
CA ASP A 95 14.32 15.30 17.23
C ASP A 95 15.10 16.60 16.95
N SER A 96 14.85 17.25 15.80
CA SER A 96 15.54 18.50 15.41
C SER A 96 15.07 19.76 16.16
N LYS A 97 13.95 19.71 16.91
CA LYS A 97 13.49 20.85 17.72
C LYS A 97 14.05 20.89 19.15
N ILE A 98 14.58 19.79 19.67
CA ILE A 98 15.14 19.76 21.03
C ILE A 98 16.58 20.31 21.05
N SER A 99 17.36 20.13 19.98
CA SER A 99 18.77 20.52 19.96
C SER A 99 19.02 22.05 19.83
N ARG A 100 18.03 22.85 19.40
CA ARG A 100 18.21 24.32 19.27
C ARG A 100 17.99 25.11 20.56
N LYS A 101 17.49 24.51 21.65
CA LYS A 101 17.25 25.24 22.91
C LYS A 101 18.41 25.19 23.91
N LYS A 102 19.51 24.47 23.61
CA LYS A 102 20.68 24.34 24.50
C LYS A 102 21.90 25.18 24.09
N LEU A 103 21.70 26.22 23.25
CA LEU A 103 22.74 27.18 22.85
C LEU A 103 22.46 28.63 23.30
N LYS A 104 21.43 28.85 24.13
CA LYS A 104 21.07 30.17 24.66
C LYS A 104 20.67 30.12 26.13
N ALA A 105 21.61 29.69 26.96
CA ALA A 105 21.70 29.96 28.41
C ALA A 105 23.10 29.45 28.78
N GLY A 106 24.04 30.23 29.29
CA GLY A 106 24.08 31.58 29.83
C GLY A 106 25.44 31.66 30.53
#